data_AF-A0A4D6LTQ6-F1
#
_entry.id   AF-A0A4D6LTQ6-F1
#
_cell.length_a   1.000
_cell.length_b   1.000
_cell.length_c   1.000
_cell.angle_alpha   90.00
_cell.angle_beta   90.00
_cell.angle_gamma   90.00
#
_symmetry.space_group_name_H-M   'P 1'
#
loop_
_entity.id
_entity.type
_entity.pdbx_description
1 polymer ?
#
loop_
_entity_poly.entity_id
_entity_poly.type
_entity_poly.pdbx_seq_one_letter_code
_entity_poly.pdbx_strand_id
1 'polypeptide(L)'
;MAFLEFTRLDERSVIEYVKGVAALSSVLKLEDDGDAAEKLTVKEIGDGNLNFVFLVANSAHSLIVKQSLPYIRCIGESWPLTKDRAYFEAMALEEQGRITPNHVPQLYHFDPTMSLIAMRYLPPPHIILRKGLIAGIQYPLLARHIAHFMANTLFFTSLLFHSTLDHKRQVAKFCGNAALCKHTEQVVFSDPYQISQYNHWTSPYLDPDAEALRHDNLLKLEIALLKSKFSEQAQALIHGDLHTSSVMVTPESTQVIDPEFAFYGPMGYDIGAFLGNLMLAFFAQDGLVDQPHDRKAYKEWILETIEDTWNLFYKNFVALWNEHRNGDGEAYLPAVYNNPEVQLLAQKRYMTQLFHDSLGFGAAKMIRRIVGVAHVEDFESITDAVKRASSERKALNLAKMILKDRTNFQGIDQVVSAIRQF
;
A
#
# COMPACT_ATOMS: atom_id res chain seq x y z
N MET A 1 8.66 33.86 7.50
CA MET A 1 7.39 34.17 8.19
C MET A 1 7.13 33.11 9.25
N ALA A 2 6.40 33.40 10.32
CA ALA A 2 5.99 32.35 11.27
C ALA A 2 4.79 31.60 10.67
N PHE A 3 4.95 30.32 10.33
CA PHE A 3 3.91 29.44 9.76
C PHE A 3 2.89 29.02 10.83
N LEU A 4 2.20 29.99 11.43
CA LEU A 4 1.28 29.80 12.56
C LEU A 4 -0.10 29.26 12.15
N GLU A 5 -0.44 29.37 10.86
CA GLU A 5 -1.65 28.85 10.26
C GLU A 5 -1.31 28.05 9.01
N PHE A 6 -2.18 27.10 8.65
CA PHE A 6 -2.01 26.30 7.45
C PHE A 6 -1.82 27.20 6.22
N THR A 7 -0.70 27.05 5.54
CA THR A 7 -0.41 27.74 4.28
C THR A 7 0.08 26.72 3.26
N ARG A 8 -0.49 26.74 2.06
CA ARG A 8 0.01 25.90 0.96
C ARG A 8 1.41 26.36 0.59
N LEU A 9 2.37 25.43 0.62
CA LEU A 9 3.74 25.70 0.21
C LEU A 9 3.89 25.58 -1.31
N ASP A 10 4.82 26.37 -1.83
CA ASP A 10 5.39 26.32 -3.16
C ASP A 10 6.92 26.17 -3.07
N GLU A 11 7.62 26.11 -4.20
CA GLU A 11 9.07 25.89 -4.22
C GLU A 11 9.86 27.00 -3.51
N ARG A 12 9.30 28.20 -3.34
CA ARG A 12 9.96 29.32 -2.64
C ARG A 12 9.70 29.26 -1.15
N SER A 13 8.43 29.14 -0.76
CA SER A 13 7.99 29.13 0.63
C SER A 13 8.43 27.88 1.39
N VAL A 14 8.63 26.74 0.71
CA VAL A 14 9.21 25.54 1.37
C VAL A 14 10.67 25.74 1.79
N ILE A 15 11.43 26.56 1.07
CA ILE A 15 12.80 26.95 1.47
C ILE A 15 12.75 27.74 2.78
N GLU A 16 11.85 28.72 2.86
CA GLU A 16 11.66 29.51 4.08
C GLU A 16 11.22 28.65 5.26
N TYR A 17 10.30 27.71 5.02
CA TYR A 17 9.82 26.76 6.03
C TYR A 17 10.97 25.90 6.56
N VAL A 18 11.71 25.24 5.68
CA VAL A 18 12.82 24.34 6.04
C VAL A 18 13.92 25.08 6.81
N LYS A 19 14.24 26.32 6.42
CA LYS A 19 15.20 27.16 7.17
C LYS A 19 14.70 27.56 8.55
N GLY A 20 13.39 27.70 8.73
CA GLY A 20 12.76 28.10 9.99
C GLY A 20 12.57 26.97 11.00
N VAL A 21 12.71 25.71 10.58
CA VAL A 21 12.50 24.54 11.45
C VAL A 21 13.84 23.88 11.78
N ALA A 22 14.27 23.97 13.03
CA ALA A 22 15.57 23.48 13.51
C ALA A 22 15.84 22.00 13.16
N ALA A 23 14.82 21.14 13.24
CA ALA A 23 14.96 19.73 12.87
C ALA A 23 15.33 19.54 11.39
N LEU A 24 14.87 20.42 10.51
CA LEU A 24 15.10 20.34 9.06
C LEU A 24 16.37 21.08 8.65
N SER A 25 16.65 22.23 9.25
CA SER A 25 17.93 22.94 9.07
C SER A 25 19.10 22.06 9.49
N SER A 26 18.95 21.29 10.57
CA SER A 26 19.96 20.34 11.04
C SER A 26 20.20 19.19 10.05
N VAL A 27 19.14 18.59 9.48
CA VAL A 27 19.28 17.53 8.46
C VAL A 27 20.03 18.03 7.22
N LEU A 28 19.81 19.29 6.84
CA LEU A 28 20.49 19.93 5.72
C LEU A 28 21.83 20.59 6.11
N LYS A 29 22.21 20.58 7.39
CA LYS A 29 23.41 21.24 7.93
C LYS A 29 23.54 22.72 7.57
N LEU A 30 22.45 23.47 7.72
CA LEU A 30 22.41 24.90 7.38
C LEU A 30 23.07 25.83 8.42
N GLU A 31 23.54 25.28 9.55
CA GLU A 31 24.04 26.06 10.71
C GLU A 31 25.57 26.22 10.73
N ASP A 32 26.32 25.56 9.83
CA ASP A 32 27.79 25.41 9.94
C ASP A 32 28.65 26.30 9.02
N ASP A 33 28.11 27.03 8.04
CA ASP A 33 28.94 27.83 7.12
C ASP A 33 28.71 29.34 7.23
N GLY A 34 29.56 29.97 8.03
CA GLY A 34 29.62 31.42 8.29
C GLY A 34 30.01 32.32 7.09
N ASP A 35 29.89 31.88 5.83
CA ASP A 35 30.03 32.80 4.68
C ASP A 35 29.52 32.28 3.32
N ALA A 36 28.78 31.17 3.28
CA ALA A 36 28.04 30.76 2.08
C ALA A 36 26.74 30.09 2.49
N ALA A 37 25.63 30.82 2.44
CA ALA A 37 24.32 30.20 2.52
C ALA A 37 24.22 29.18 1.37
N GLU A 38 24.43 27.89 1.64
CA GLU A 38 24.34 26.86 0.62
C GLU A 38 22.99 27.00 -0.08
N LYS A 39 23.06 27.15 -1.41
CA LYS A 39 21.87 27.41 -2.20
C LYS A 39 21.01 26.16 -2.21
N LEU A 40 19.93 26.19 -1.43
CA LEU A 40 18.90 25.16 -1.51
C LEU A 40 18.28 25.13 -2.91
N THR A 41 18.17 23.92 -3.43
CA THR A 41 17.41 23.58 -4.62
C THR A 41 16.14 22.89 -4.18
N VAL A 42 15.05 23.20 -4.87
CA VAL A 42 13.75 22.60 -4.62
C VAL A 42 13.17 22.15 -5.94
N LYS A 43 12.53 20.98 -5.93
CA LYS A 43 11.73 20.50 -7.03
C LYS A 43 10.48 19.82 -6.49
N GLU A 44 9.31 20.22 -6.96
CA GLU A 44 8.09 19.42 -6.76
C GLU A 44 8.14 18.16 -7.64
N ILE A 45 8.02 16.98 -7.02
CA ILE A 45 8.21 15.67 -7.65
C ILE A 45 7.02 14.73 -7.42
N GLY A 46 5.93 15.18 -6.82
CA GLY A 46 4.78 14.32 -6.54
C GLY A 46 4.05 13.90 -7.82
N ASP A 47 4.07 12.60 -8.10
CA ASP A 47 3.30 11.92 -9.16
C ASP A 47 2.08 11.15 -8.60
N GLY A 48 1.91 11.17 -7.28
CA GLY A 48 0.78 10.54 -6.58
C GLY A 48 -0.53 11.34 -6.62
N ASN A 49 -1.62 10.69 -6.20
CA ASN A 49 -2.98 11.21 -6.35
C ASN A 49 -3.38 12.29 -5.34
N LEU A 50 -2.78 12.33 -4.15
CA LEU A 50 -3.33 13.08 -3.00
C LEU A 50 -2.54 14.31 -2.58
N ASN A 51 -1.21 14.29 -2.64
CA ASN A 51 -0.36 15.23 -1.90
C ASN A 51 0.71 15.90 -2.78
N PHE A 52 1.28 17.00 -2.28
CA PHE A 52 2.46 17.65 -2.86
C PHE A 52 3.72 17.10 -2.22
N VAL A 53 4.77 16.85 -3.02
CA VAL A 53 6.02 16.28 -2.56
C VAL A 53 7.17 17.09 -3.12
N PHE A 54 7.95 17.73 -2.25
CA PHE A 54 9.10 18.54 -2.61
C PHE A 54 10.38 17.80 -2.24
N LEU A 55 11.29 17.65 -3.20
CA LEU A 55 12.68 17.36 -2.91
C LEU A 55 13.38 18.67 -2.57
N VAL A 56 13.92 18.77 -1.36
CA VAL A 56 14.72 19.90 -0.90
C VAL A 56 16.15 19.42 -0.69
N ALA A 57 17.12 20.04 -1.36
CA ALA A 57 18.50 19.60 -1.34
C ALA A 57 19.51 20.76 -1.42
N ASN A 58 20.67 20.60 -0.80
CA ASN A 58 21.88 21.38 -1.10
C ASN A 58 22.91 20.48 -1.82
N SER A 59 24.19 20.85 -1.75
CA SER A 59 25.26 20.13 -2.45
C SER A 59 25.50 18.70 -1.91
N ALA A 60 25.17 18.45 -0.64
CA ALA A 60 25.55 17.22 0.08
C ALA A 60 24.39 16.49 0.78
N HIS A 61 23.30 17.20 1.08
CA HIS A 61 22.20 16.77 1.93
C HIS A 61 20.85 17.00 1.24
N SER A 62 19.90 16.13 1.54
CA SER A 62 18.56 16.19 0.94
C SER A 62 17.51 15.59 1.86
N LEU A 63 16.28 16.07 1.71
CA LEU A 63 15.09 15.54 2.38
C LEU A 63 13.87 15.68 1.47
N ILE A 64 12.82 14.94 1.81
CA ILE A 64 11.49 15.11 1.23
C ILE A 64 10.63 15.92 2.18
N VAL A 65 9.90 16.90 1.65
CA VAL A 65 8.78 17.57 2.31
C VAL A 65 7.50 17.18 1.61
N LYS A 66 6.60 16.49 2.30
CA LYS A 66 5.27 16.11 1.82
C LYS A 66 4.22 16.95 2.53
N GLN A 67 3.31 17.58 1.78
CA GLN A 67 2.22 18.39 2.34
C GLN A 67 0.86 17.93 1.83
N SER A 68 -0.08 17.72 2.76
CA SER A 68 -1.48 17.39 2.46
C SER A 68 -2.35 18.64 2.35
N LEU A 69 -3.09 18.73 1.25
CA LEU A 69 -4.07 19.79 0.99
C LEU A 69 -5.50 19.34 1.36
N PRO A 70 -6.46 20.27 1.56
CA PRO A 70 -7.84 19.92 1.92
C PRO A 70 -8.69 19.29 0.80
N TYR A 71 -8.05 18.70 -0.23
CA TYR A 71 -8.67 18.04 -1.38
C TYR A 71 -7.74 16.96 -1.98
N ILE A 72 -8.28 16.13 -2.88
CA ILE A 72 -7.53 15.13 -3.64
C ILE A 72 -6.82 15.81 -4.83
N ARG A 73 -5.48 15.81 -4.83
CA ARG A 73 -4.66 16.52 -5.85
C ARG A 73 -5.03 16.19 -7.29
N CYS A 74 -5.23 14.93 -7.65
CA CYS A 74 -5.49 14.53 -9.04
C CYS A 74 -6.89 14.92 -9.57
N ILE A 75 -7.83 15.27 -8.67
CA ILE A 75 -9.19 15.68 -9.03
C ILE A 75 -9.36 17.20 -8.85
N GLY A 76 -8.67 17.77 -7.86
CA GLY A 76 -8.76 19.18 -7.48
C GLY A 76 -9.79 19.44 -6.38
N GLU A 77 -10.12 20.72 -6.19
CA GLU A 77 -10.95 21.21 -5.09
C GLU A 77 -12.39 20.66 -5.09
N SER A 78 -12.85 20.09 -6.21
CA SER A 78 -14.16 19.46 -6.33
C SER A 78 -14.31 18.15 -5.53
N TRP A 79 -13.20 17.57 -5.05
CA TRP A 79 -13.21 16.42 -4.16
C TRP A 79 -12.47 16.72 -2.84
N PRO A 80 -13.16 17.30 -1.85
CA PRO A 80 -12.58 17.61 -0.55
C PRO A 80 -12.09 16.36 0.19
N LEU A 81 -10.96 16.48 0.87
CA LEU A 81 -10.38 15.44 1.70
C LEU A 81 -9.58 16.07 2.84
N THR A 82 -9.80 15.63 4.07
CA THR A 82 -9.14 16.23 5.24
C THR A 82 -7.61 16.18 5.12
N LYS A 83 -6.96 17.30 5.42
CA LYS A 83 -5.49 17.41 5.52
C LYS A 83 -4.92 16.67 6.73
N ASP A 84 -5.77 16.30 7.69
CA ASP A 84 -5.37 15.56 8.90
C ASP A 84 -4.83 14.16 8.58
N ARG A 85 -4.98 13.67 7.35
CA ARG A 85 -4.32 12.45 6.86
C ARG A 85 -2.80 12.47 7.02
N ALA A 86 -2.17 13.65 6.96
CA ALA A 86 -0.75 13.81 7.25
C ALA A 86 -0.38 13.40 8.68
N TYR A 87 -1.28 13.61 9.66
CA TYR A 87 -1.07 13.12 11.02
C TYR A 87 -1.02 11.60 11.06
N PHE A 88 -1.99 10.92 10.44
CA PHE A 88 -2.03 9.46 10.45
C PHE A 88 -0.87 8.84 9.66
N GLU A 89 -0.46 9.46 8.56
CA GLU A 89 0.75 9.07 7.83
C GLU A 89 2.00 9.19 8.72
N ALA A 90 2.20 10.32 9.40
CA ALA A 90 3.35 10.50 10.29
C ALA A 90 3.36 9.47 11.43
N MET A 91 2.22 9.22 12.06
CA MET A 91 2.09 8.22 13.13
C MET A 91 2.33 6.79 12.64
N ALA A 92 1.90 6.46 11.42
CA ALA A 92 2.15 5.17 10.83
C ALA A 92 3.62 5.00 10.40
N LEU A 93 4.24 6.02 9.80
CA LEU A 93 5.67 6.02 9.47
C LEU A 93 6.55 5.85 10.71
N GLU A 94 6.20 6.53 11.81
CA GLU A 94 6.91 6.40 13.09
C GLU A 94 6.83 4.98 13.64
N GLU A 95 5.62 4.40 13.71
CA GLU A 95 5.42 3.05 14.25
C GLU A 95 6.02 1.97 13.35
N GLN A 96 5.83 2.07 12.04
CA GLN A 96 6.42 1.14 11.08
C GLN A 96 7.95 1.28 11.04
N GLY A 97 8.49 2.49 11.14
CA GLY A 97 9.92 2.75 11.24
C GLY A 97 10.54 2.22 12.52
N ARG A 98 9.81 2.24 13.65
CA ARG A 98 10.22 1.59 14.90
C ARG A 98 10.31 0.08 14.76
N ILE A 99 9.36 -0.53 14.04
CA ILE A 99 9.26 -1.98 13.86
C ILE A 99 10.24 -2.51 12.80
N THR A 100 10.37 -1.82 11.68
CA THR A 100 11.13 -2.26 10.50
C THR A 100 11.90 -1.09 9.85
N PRO A 101 12.90 -0.51 10.55
CA PRO A 101 13.59 0.72 10.12
C PRO A 101 14.30 0.63 8.78
N ASN A 102 14.62 -0.58 8.31
CA ASN A 102 15.30 -0.79 7.03
C ASN A 102 14.36 -0.71 5.81
N HIS A 103 13.03 -0.66 6.03
CA HIS A 103 12.03 -0.73 4.97
C HIS A 103 11.03 0.44 4.99
N VAL A 104 11.32 1.49 5.75
CA VAL A 104 10.49 2.71 5.85
C VAL A 104 11.42 3.91 5.87
N PRO A 105 11.15 4.98 5.11
CA PRO A 105 11.96 6.19 5.18
C PRO A 105 11.85 6.81 6.57
N GLN A 106 12.99 7.19 7.14
CA GLN A 106 13.03 7.84 8.45
C GLN A 106 12.21 9.15 8.43
N LEU A 107 11.28 9.27 9.37
CA LEU A 107 10.58 10.52 9.65
C LEU A 107 11.52 11.47 10.40
N TYR A 108 11.71 12.68 9.87
CA TYR A 108 12.51 13.73 10.51
C TYR A 108 11.64 14.72 11.29
N HIS A 109 10.45 15.03 10.77
CA HIS A 109 9.60 16.05 11.34
C HIS A 109 8.15 15.86 10.89
N PHE A 110 7.22 16.23 11.76
CA PHE A 110 5.81 16.39 11.45
C PHE A 110 5.30 17.69 12.04
N ASP A 111 4.61 18.49 11.22
CA ASP A 111 3.90 19.70 11.63
C ASP A 111 2.39 19.52 11.39
N PRO A 112 1.58 19.42 12.47
CA PRO A 112 0.13 19.26 12.35
C PRO A 112 -0.59 20.51 11.81
N THR A 113 -0.07 21.71 12.11
CA THR A 113 -0.65 22.98 11.63
C THR A 113 -0.51 23.07 10.11
N MET A 114 0.67 22.72 9.59
CA MET A 114 0.97 22.75 8.17
C MET A 114 0.56 21.49 7.42
N SER A 115 0.08 20.46 8.14
CA SER A 115 -0.21 19.11 7.60
C SER A 115 0.94 18.60 6.74
N LEU A 116 2.13 18.68 7.31
CA LEU A 116 3.41 18.53 6.62
C LEU A 116 4.27 17.48 7.30
N ILE A 117 4.87 16.63 6.49
CA ILE A 117 5.82 15.59 6.89
C ILE A 117 7.15 15.88 6.22
N ALA A 118 8.25 15.83 6.96
CA ALA A 118 9.57 15.78 6.38
C ALA A 118 10.23 14.43 6.67
N MET A 119 10.78 13.79 5.66
CA MET A 119 11.31 12.43 5.76
C MET A 119 12.55 12.24 4.89
N ARG A 120 13.24 11.11 5.09
CA ARG A 120 14.41 10.71 4.31
C ARG A 120 14.12 10.70 2.82
N TYR A 121 14.96 11.39 2.04
CA TYR A 121 14.98 11.21 0.59
C TYR A 121 15.57 9.85 0.23
N LEU A 122 14.89 9.14 -0.68
CA LEU A 122 15.36 7.90 -1.28
C LEU A 122 16.00 8.26 -2.63
N PRO A 123 17.34 8.41 -2.71
CA PRO A 123 18.00 8.91 -3.90
C PRO A 123 18.00 7.89 -5.04
N PRO A 124 18.28 8.33 -6.28
CA PRO A 124 18.56 7.42 -7.38
C PRO A 124 19.61 6.38 -6.97
N PRO A 125 19.44 5.10 -7.36
CA PRO A 125 18.51 4.63 -8.39
C PRO A 125 17.13 4.19 -7.86
N HIS A 126 16.68 4.61 -6.65
CA HIS A 126 15.34 4.26 -6.19
C HIS A 126 14.28 4.74 -7.18
N ILE A 127 13.42 3.81 -7.59
CA ILE A 127 12.22 4.10 -8.37
C ILE A 127 11.01 3.46 -7.71
N ILE A 128 9.82 3.96 -8.04
CA ILE A 128 8.56 3.31 -7.68
C ILE A 128 8.52 1.90 -8.29
N LEU A 129 8.22 0.87 -7.48
CA LEU A 129 8.23 -0.54 -7.89
C LEU A 129 7.33 -0.78 -9.11
N ARG A 130 6.16 -0.15 -9.19
CA ARG A 130 5.29 -0.23 -10.38
C ARG A 130 6.02 0.13 -11.67
N LYS A 131 6.86 1.17 -11.66
CA LYS A 131 7.65 1.57 -12.84
C LYS A 131 8.70 0.50 -13.19
N GLY A 132 9.30 -0.12 -12.19
CA GLY A 132 10.20 -1.26 -12.37
C GLY A 132 9.50 -2.48 -12.98
N LEU A 133 8.28 -2.77 -12.54
CA LEU A 133 7.43 -3.86 -13.04
C LEU A 133 7.05 -3.65 -14.52
N ILE A 134 6.70 -2.43 -14.89
CA ILE A 134 6.44 -2.05 -16.28
C ILE A 134 7.72 -2.19 -17.13
N ALA A 135 8.86 -1.74 -16.58
CA ALA A 135 10.16 -1.80 -17.25
C ALA A 135 10.76 -3.22 -17.35
N GLY A 136 10.18 -4.24 -16.70
CA GLY A 136 10.72 -5.60 -16.76
C GLY A 136 11.94 -5.83 -15.87
N ILE A 137 12.10 -5.03 -14.81
CA ILE A 137 13.25 -5.10 -13.89
C ILE A 137 12.95 -6.12 -12.79
N GLN A 138 13.85 -7.08 -12.60
CA GLN A 138 13.77 -8.04 -11.50
C GLN A 138 14.42 -7.46 -10.24
N TYR A 139 13.76 -7.67 -9.10
CA TYR A 139 14.22 -7.21 -7.78
C TYR A 139 14.44 -8.42 -6.87
N PRO A 140 15.66 -8.97 -6.78
CA PRO A 140 15.93 -10.25 -6.13
C PRO A 140 15.55 -10.31 -4.64
N LEU A 141 15.54 -9.17 -3.96
CA LEU A 141 15.22 -9.10 -2.52
C LEU A 141 13.77 -8.72 -2.23
N LEU A 142 12.96 -8.42 -3.25
CA LEU A 142 11.62 -7.84 -3.08
C LEU A 142 10.71 -8.72 -2.22
N ALA A 143 10.59 -10.01 -2.56
CA ALA A 143 9.74 -10.94 -1.83
C ALA A 143 10.16 -11.03 -0.35
N ARG A 144 11.47 -11.14 -0.08
CA ARG A 144 12.02 -11.20 1.28
C ARG A 144 11.75 -9.93 2.08
N HIS A 145 12.00 -8.77 1.49
CA HIS A 145 11.84 -7.48 2.17
C HIS A 145 10.37 -7.16 2.46
N ILE A 146 9.47 -7.34 1.50
CA ILE A 146 8.05 -7.08 1.70
C ILE A 146 7.41 -8.10 2.62
N ALA A 147 7.77 -9.38 2.53
CA ALA A 147 7.32 -10.39 3.49
C ALA A 147 7.77 -10.07 4.92
N HIS A 148 9.01 -9.59 5.11
CA HIS A 148 9.50 -9.15 6.40
C HIS A 148 8.73 -7.91 6.90
N PHE A 149 8.58 -6.87 6.07
CA PHE A 149 7.80 -5.69 6.40
C PHE A 149 6.37 -6.03 6.85
N MET A 150 5.63 -6.80 6.05
CA MET A 150 4.25 -7.18 6.36
C MET A 150 4.16 -8.06 7.60
N ALA A 151 5.04 -9.06 7.75
CA ALA A 151 5.01 -9.95 8.92
C ALA A 151 5.22 -9.16 10.21
N ASN A 152 6.21 -8.27 10.26
CA ASN A 152 6.52 -7.51 11.46
C ASN A 152 5.46 -6.45 11.77
N THR A 153 5.11 -5.60 10.79
CA THR A 153 4.16 -4.49 11.02
C THR A 153 2.77 -5.00 11.41
N LEU A 154 2.28 -6.07 10.77
CA LEU A 154 0.98 -6.64 11.09
C LEU A 154 1.02 -7.41 12.41
N PHE A 155 2.07 -8.20 12.69
CA PHE A 155 2.16 -8.98 13.93
C PHE A 155 2.25 -8.08 15.17
N PHE A 156 3.21 -7.15 15.19
CA PHE A 156 3.51 -6.31 16.35
C PHE A 156 2.43 -5.28 16.66
N THR A 157 1.48 -5.05 15.75
CA THR A 157 0.36 -4.13 15.98
C THR A 157 -0.97 -4.86 16.17
N SER A 158 -0.94 -6.19 16.32
CA SER A 158 -2.13 -7.04 16.53
C SER A 158 -2.28 -7.51 17.96
N LEU A 159 -3.44 -8.09 18.29
CA LEU A 159 -3.68 -8.73 19.59
C LEU A 159 -2.86 -10.01 19.83
N LEU A 160 -2.09 -10.48 18.84
CA LEU A 160 -1.07 -11.52 19.06
C LEU A 160 0.14 -10.99 19.84
N PHE A 161 0.32 -9.66 19.89
CA PHE A 161 1.41 -8.99 20.58
C PHE A 161 0.93 -7.95 21.60
N HIS A 162 -0.08 -7.15 21.24
CA HIS A 162 -0.67 -6.14 22.12
C HIS A 162 -1.59 -6.76 23.18
N SER A 163 -1.61 -6.13 24.36
CA SER A 163 -2.73 -6.22 25.28
C SER A 163 -4.00 -5.62 24.64
N THR A 164 -5.17 -6.07 25.04
CA THR A 164 -6.45 -5.52 24.56
C THR A 164 -6.65 -4.06 24.96
N LEU A 165 -6.03 -3.61 26.06
CA LEU A 165 -6.07 -2.22 26.49
C LEU A 165 -5.29 -1.31 25.54
N ASP A 166 -4.06 -1.69 25.22
CA ASP A 166 -3.22 -0.91 24.30
C ASP A 166 -3.79 -0.95 22.88
N HIS A 167 -4.28 -2.11 22.45
CA HIS A 167 -4.98 -2.23 21.16
C HIS A 167 -6.18 -1.28 21.07
N LYS A 168 -7.05 -1.22 22.09
CA LYS A 168 -8.20 -0.30 22.11
C LYS A 168 -7.78 1.18 22.09
N ARG A 169 -6.70 1.55 22.78
CA ARG A 169 -6.15 2.92 22.75
C ARG A 169 -5.68 3.29 21.36
N GLN A 170 -4.96 2.38 20.68
CA GLN A 170 -4.47 2.62 19.33
C GLN A 170 -5.61 2.66 18.31
N VAL A 171 -6.60 1.77 18.43
CA VAL A 171 -7.84 1.83 17.62
C VAL A 171 -8.51 3.20 17.77
N ALA A 172 -8.71 3.67 19.01
CA ALA A 172 -9.33 4.97 19.27
C ALA A 172 -8.58 6.14 18.63
N LYS A 173 -7.23 6.12 18.64
CA LYS A 173 -6.38 7.10 17.96
C LYS A 173 -6.65 7.10 16.46
N PHE A 174 -6.62 5.92 15.81
CA PHE A 174 -6.73 5.81 14.36
C PHE A 174 -8.17 5.88 13.81
N CYS A 175 -9.20 5.80 14.65
CA CYS A 175 -10.58 6.12 14.27
C CYS A 175 -10.72 7.54 13.68
N GLY A 176 -9.80 8.46 14.02
CA GLY A 176 -9.77 9.79 13.42
C GLY A 176 -9.47 9.79 11.91
N ASN A 177 -8.94 8.71 11.34
CA ASN A 177 -8.68 8.59 9.89
C ASN A 177 -9.92 8.16 9.08
N ALA A 178 -11.12 8.34 9.63
CA ALA A 178 -12.38 7.88 9.06
C ALA A 178 -12.67 8.43 7.65
N ALA A 179 -12.22 9.65 7.33
CA ALA A 179 -12.43 10.23 6.00
C ALA A 179 -11.71 9.42 4.89
N LEU A 180 -10.52 8.90 5.19
CA LEU A 180 -9.71 8.11 4.26
C LEU A 180 -10.29 6.69 4.16
N CYS A 181 -10.76 6.14 5.28
CA CYS A 181 -11.51 4.88 5.31
C CYS A 181 -12.78 4.97 4.43
N LYS A 182 -13.58 6.04 4.59
CA LYS A 182 -14.78 6.29 3.79
C LYS A 182 -14.48 6.41 2.30
N HIS A 183 -13.38 7.07 1.92
CA HIS A 183 -12.95 7.13 0.53
C HIS A 183 -12.69 5.73 -0.02
N THR A 184 -11.96 4.89 0.72
CA THR A 184 -11.72 3.49 0.36
C THR A 184 -13.01 2.65 0.29
N GLU A 185 -13.90 2.79 1.28
CA GLU A 185 -15.23 2.15 1.32
C GLU A 185 -16.05 2.44 0.06
N GLN A 186 -15.94 3.66 -0.48
CA GLN A 186 -16.56 4.03 -1.74
C GLN A 186 -15.83 3.39 -2.93
N VAL A 187 -14.56 3.72 -3.13
CA VAL A 187 -13.87 3.45 -4.40
C VAL A 187 -13.40 2.00 -4.58
N VAL A 188 -13.25 1.25 -3.50
CA VAL A 188 -12.86 -0.18 -3.55
C VAL A 188 -14.07 -1.09 -3.42
N PHE A 189 -14.99 -0.75 -2.52
CA PHE A 189 -16.04 -1.69 -2.08
C PHE A 189 -17.44 -1.35 -2.58
N SER A 190 -17.65 -0.22 -3.25
CA SER A 190 -18.98 0.22 -3.67
C SER A 190 -19.05 0.56 -5.15
N ASP A 191 -18.25 1.52 -5.60
CA ASP A 191 -18.37 2.12 -6.94
C ASP A 191 -18.26 1.10 -8.09
N PRO A 192 -17.29 0.15 -8.12
CA PRO A 192 -17.21 -0.86 -9.18
C PRO A 192 -18.47 -1.72 -9.37
N TYR A 193 -19.34 -1.81 -8.35
CA TYR A 193 -20.49 -2.72 -8.30
C TYR A 193 -21.84 -2.01 -8.53
N GLN A 194 -21.79 -0.73 -8.86
CA GLN A 194 -22.95 0.12 -9.16
C GLN A 194 -22.69 1.03 -10.36
N ILE A 195 -23.73 1.69 -10.87
CA ILE A 195 -23.54 2.79 -11.81
C ILE A 195 -22.99 3.97 -11.00
N SER A 196 -21.80 4.44 -11.37
CA SER A 196 -21.13 5.58 -10.75
C SER A 196 -20.55 6.46 -11.85
N GLN A 197 -20.71 7.77 -11.72
CA GLN A 197 -20.12 8.76 -12.63
C GLN A 197 -18.59 8.79 -12.58
N TYR A 198 -18.00 8.22 -11.53
CA TYR A 198 -16.54 8.18 -11.34
C TYR A 198 -15.90 6.96 -12.00
N ASN A 199 -16.68 5.92 -12.29
CA ASN A 199 -16.16 4.73 -12.95
C ASN A 199 -15.83 5.03 -14.40
N HIS A 200 -14.68 4.53 -14.84
CA HIS A 200 -14.31 4.47 -16.25
C HIS A 200 -13.55 3.16 -16.51
N TRP A 201 -13.40 2.82 -17.79
CA TRP A 201 -12.73 1.62 -18.26
C TRP A 201 -12.37 1.80 -19.73
N THR A 202 -11.58 0.88 -20.30
CA THR A 202 -11.22 0.87 -21.73
C THR A 202 -12.45 0.58 -22.60
N SER A 203 -13.22 1.63 -22.90
CA SER A 203 -14.46 1.60 -23.68
C SER A 203 -14.20 1.71 -25.20
N PRO A 204 -15.00 1.08 -26.08
CA PRO A 204 -16.18 0.23 -25.78
C PRO A 204 -15.82 -1.21 -25.40
N TYR A 205 -14.52 -1.54 -25.36
CA TYR A 205 -14.06 -2.93 -25.29
C TYR A 205 -14.49 -3.65 -24.02
N LEU A 206 -14.47 -2.99 -22.86
CA LEU A 206 -14.85 -3.55 -21.55
C LEU A 206 -16.28 -3.22 -21.10
N ASP A 207 -17.11 -2.60 -21.95
CA ASP A 207 -18.50 -2.28 -21.59
C ASP A 207 -19.29 -3.53 -21.13
N PRO A 208 -19.21 -4.69 -21.83
CA PRO A 208 -19.90 -5.91 -21.38
C PRO A 208 -19.36 -6.45 -20.05
N ASP A 209 -18.05 -6.30 -19.80
CA ASP A 209 -17.40 -6.78 -18.58
C ASP A 209 -17.82 -5.95 -17.35
N ALA A 210 -17.86 -4.63 -17.50
CA ALA A 210 -18.33 -3.70 -16.47
C ALA A 210 -19.82 -3.90 -16.17
N GLU A 211 -20.64 -4.13 -17.20
CA GLU A 211 -22.06 -4.45 -17.04
C GLU A 211 -22.27 -5.79 -16.33
N ALA A 212 -21.53 -6.84 -16.74
CA ALA A 212 -21.62 -8.16 -16.11
C ALA A 212 -21.21 -8.11 -14.63
N LEU A 213 -20.17 -7.35 -14.28
CA LEU A 213 -19.73 -7.17 -12.90
C LEU A 213 -20.84 -6.61 -12.00
N ARG A 214 -21.58 -5.60 -12.48
CA ARG A 214 -22.69 -5.00 -11.73
C ARG A 214 -23.91 -5.91 -11.62
N HIS A 215 -24.01 -6.96 -12.45
CA HIS A 215 -25.11 -7.93 -12.40
C HIS A 215 -24.73 -9.24 -11.71
N ASP A 216 -23.49 -9.42 -11.27
CA ASP A 216 -23.05 -10.62 -10.55
C ASP A 216 -23.43 -10.55 -9.06
N ASN A 217 -24.54 -11.22 -8.71
CA ASN A 217 -25.07 -11.23 -7.34
C ASN A 217 -24.14 -11.91 -6.34
N LEU A 218 -23.42 -12.97 -6.74
CA LEU A 218 -22.47 -13.65 -5.85
C LEU A 218 -21.28 -12.74 -5.55
N LEU A 219 -20.81 -12.02 -6.56
CA LEU A 219 -19.71 -11.09 -6.37
C LEU A 219 -20.09 -9.92 -5.46
N LYS A 220 -21.31 -9.38 -5.62
CA LYS A 220 -21.89 -8.37 -4.71
C LYS A 220 -21.98 -8.86 -3.26
N LEU A 221 -22.34 -10.12 -3.04
CA LEU A 221 -22.35 -10.73 -1.72
C LEU A 221 -20.94 -10.74 -1.12
N GLU A 222 -19.96 -11.26 -1.86
CA GLU A 222 -18.59 -11.40 -1.37
C GLU A 222 -17.93 -10.05 -1.08
N ILE A 223 -18.14 -9.03 -1.93
CA ILE A 223 -17.59 -7.72 -1.65
C ILE A 223 -18.26 -7.05 -0.43
N ALA A 224 -19.55 -7.29 -0.19
CA ALA A 224 -20.23 -6.77 1.00
C ALA A 224 -19.66 -7.37 2.30
N LEU A 225 -19.31 -8.67 2.30
CA LEU A 225 -18.65 -9.32 3.43
C LEU A 225 -17.27 -8.69 3.70
N LEU A 226 -16.48 -8.47 2.65
CA LEU A 226 -15.17 -7.81 2.78
C LEU A 226 -15.30 -6.35 3.21
N LYS A 227 -16.31 -5.61 2.72
CA LYS A 227 -16.59 -4.24 3.14
C LYS A 227 -16.92 -4.16 4.63
N SER A 228 -17.76 -5.08 5.12
CA SER A 228 -18.11 -5.17 6.54
C SER A 228 -16.85 -5.44 7.37
N LYS A 229 -16.03 -6.42 6.94
CA LYS A 229 -14.76 -6.75 7.58
C LYS A 229 -13.77 -5.57 7.61
N PHE A 230 -13.67 -4.80 6.52
CA PHE A 230 -12.87 -3.58 6.44
C PHE A 230 -13.35 -2.51 7.42
N SER A 231 -14.67 -2.35 7.55
CA SER A 231 -15.30 -1.31 8.38
C SER A 231 -15.32 -1.64 9.87
N GLU A 232 -15.30 -2.93 10.23
CA GLU A 232 -15.58 -3.40 11.59
C GLU A 232 -14.38 -4.07 12.27
N GLN A 233 -13.50 -4.74 11.51
CA GLN A 233 -12.47 -5.59 12.10
C GLN A 233 -11.15 -4.83 12.33
N ALA A 234 -10.96 -4.35 13.56
CA ALA A 234 -9.71 -3.75 14.03
C ALA A 234 -8.65 -4.83 14.35
N GLN A 235 -8.01 -5.41 13.32
CA GLN A 235 -7.10 -6.55 13.46
C GLN A 235 -5.65 -6.15 13.74
N ALA A 236 -5.11 -5.19 12.98
CA ALA A 236 -3.76 -4.65 13.10
C ALA A 236 -3.70 -3.23 12.53
N LEU A 237 -2.65 -2.47 12.80
CA LEU A 237 -2.39 -1.21 12.11
C LEU A 237 -1.93 -1.51 10.68
N ILE A 238 -2.86 -1.47 9.74
CA ILE A 238 -2.56 -1.67 8.32
C ILE A 238 -2.04 -0.36 7.71
N HIS A 239 -1.21 -0.48 6.68
CA HIS A 239 -0.77 0.62 5.81
C HIS A 239 -1.96 1.25 5.07
N GLY A 240 -2.95 0.45 4.65
CA GLY A 240 -4.22 0.94 4.11
C GLY A 240 -4.20 1.32 2.63
N ASP A 241 -3.02 1.41 1.99
CA ASP A 241 -2.89 1.42 0.53
C ASP A 241 -1.59 0.79 0.00
N LEU A 242 -1.24 -0.41 0.50
CA LEU A 242 0.02 -1.09 0.17
C LEU A 242 0.04 -1.71 -1.25
N HIS A 243 -0.03 -0.88 -2.28
CA HIS A 243 0.14 -1.30 -3.67
C HIS A 243 1.57 -1.07 -4.18
N THR A 244 1.90 -1.54 -5.39
CA THR A 244 3.26 -1.43 -5.96
C THR A 244 3.71 0.01 -6.26
N SER A 245 2.83 1.01 -6.18
CA SER A 245 3.24 2.43 -6.19
C SER A 245 3.60 2.99 -4.81
N SER A 246 3.34 2.24 -3.74
CA SER A 246 3.67 2.62 -2.35
C SER A 246 4.94 1.93 -1.88
N VAL A 247 5.75 1.48 -2.83
CA VAL A 247 7.01 0.78 -2.60
C VAL A 247 8.05 1.37 -3.55
N MET A 248 9.17 1.84 -3.03
CA MET A 248 10.34 2.26 -3.80
C MET A 248 11.45 1.22 -3.68
N VAL A 249 12.15 0.97 -4.78
CA VAL A 249 13.09 -0.15 -4.90
C VAL A 249 14.38 0.20 -5.62
N THR A 250 15.45 -0.47 -5.20
CA THR A 250 16.65 -0.78 -5.99
C THR A 250 16.82 -2.31 -5.98
N PRO A 251 17.81 -2.92 -6.66
CA PRO A 251 18.04 -4.36 -6.53
C PRO A 251 18.32 -4.80 -5.08
N GLU A 252 18.90 -3.92 -4.25
CA GLU A 252 19.31 -4.19 -2.86
C GLU A 252 18.41 -3.55 -1.78
N SER A 253 17.54 -2.60 -2.14
CA SER A 253 16.72 -1.82 -1.19
C SER A 253 15.24 -1.91 -1.52
N THR A 254 14.41 -1.94 -0.48
CA THR A 254 12.94 -1.89 -0.60
C THR A 254 12.39 -1.03 0.52
N GLN A 255 11.67 0.02 0.17
CA GLN A 255 11.15 1.03 1.10
C GLN A 255 9.66 1.21 0.86
N VAL A 256 8.85 1.03 1.89
CA VAL A 256 7.41 1.28 1.87
C VAL A 256 7.16 2.74 2.25
N ILE A 257 6.29 3.41 1.49
CA ILE A 257 5.99 4.84 1.62
C ILE A 257 4.48 5.07 1.58
N ASP A 258 4.04 6.27 1.96
CA ASP A 258 2.64 6.72 1.89
C ASP A 258 1.61 5.92 2.72
N PRO A 259 1.84 5.65 4.02
CA PRO A 259 0.84 5.01 4.89
C PRO A 259 -0.28 5.98 5.36
N GLU A 260 -0.74 6.90 4.51
CA GLU A 260 -1.74 7.92 4.87
C GLU A 260 -3.15 7.36 5.07
N PHE A 261 -3.42 6.19 4.51
CA PHE A 261 -4.66 5.42 4.72
C PHE A 261 -4.59 4.52 5.95
N ALA A 262 -3.54 4.61 6.77
CA ALA A 262 -3.36 3.70 7.88
C ALA A 262 -4.48 3.83 8.91
N PHE A 263 -4.99 2.68 9.34
CA PHE A 263 -5.94 2.55 10.44
C PHE A 263 -5.89 1.12 11.00
N TYR A 264 -6.60 0.87 12.10
CA TYR A 264 -6.75 -0.49 12.61
C TYR A 264 -7.80 -1.24 11.79
N GLY A 265 -7.35 -2.06 10.85
CA GLY A 265 -8.18 -2.79 9.88
C GLY A 265 -7.75 -4.24 9.71
N PRO A 266 -8.36 -4.98 8.77
CA PRO A 266 -8.04 -6.38 8.53
C PRO A 266 -6.69 -6.54 7.81
N MET A 267 -5.81 -7.38 8.36
CA MET A 267 -4.44 -7.63 7.85
C MET A 267 -4.41 -8.04 6.37
N GLY A 268 -5.40 -8.85 5.95
CA GLY A 268 -5.50 -9.29 4.56
C GLY A 268 -5.67 -8.13 3.57
N TYR A 269 -6.06 -6.94 4.01
CA TYR A 269 -6.18 -5.79 3.14
C TYR A 269 -4.83 -5.34 2.56
N ASP A 270 -3.78 -5.28 3.37
CA ASP A 270 -2.44 -4.91 2.92
C ASP A 270 -1.79 -6.01 2.08
N ILE A 271 -1.85 -7.25 2.58
CA ILE A 271 -1.28 -8.42 1.88
C ILE A 271 -1.97 -8.57 0.51
N GLY A 272 -3.30 -8.47 0.49
CA GLY A 272 -4.09 -8.49 -0.73
C GLY A 272 -3.79 -7.33 -1.66
N ALA A 273 -3.64 -6.11 -1.14
CA ALA A 273 -3.27 -4.95 -1.95
C ALA A 273 -1.93 -5.19 -2.67
N PHE A 274 -0.92 -5.72 -1.99
CA PHE A 274 0.38 -5.97 -2.59
C PHE A 274 0.32 -7.10 -3.61
N LEU A 275 -0.16 -8.28 -3.20
CA LEU A 275 -0.23 -9.46 -4.08
C LEU A 275 -1.14 -9.21 -5.29
N GLY A 276 -2.30 -8.58 -5.09
CA GLY A 276 -3.22 -8.23 -6.18
C GLY A 276 -2.58 -7.28 -7.20
N ASN A 277 -1.72 -6.34 -6.77
CA ASN A 277 -1.01 -5.48 -7.71
C ASN A 277 0.13 -6.20 -8.46
N LEU A 278 0.76 -7.21 -7.86
CA LEU A 278 1.68 -8.10 -8.61
C LEU A 278 0.91 -8.93 -9.66
N MET A 279 -0.31 -9.37 -9.35
CA MET A 279 -1.18 -10.06 -10.32
C MET A 279 -1.58 -9.12 -11.47
N LEU A 280 -1.92 -7.85 -11.20
CA LEU A 280 -2.16 -6.85 -12.26
C LEU A 280 -0.92 -6.66 -13.14
N ALA A 281 0.26 -6.54 -12.53
CA ALA A 281 1.52 -6.40 -13.26
C ALA A 281 1.81 -7.62 -14.15
N PHE A 282 1.50 -8.85 -13.70
CA PHE A 282 1.61 -10.07 -14.50
C PHE A 282 0.73 -10.01 -15.76
N PHE A 283 -0.54 -9.63 -15.62
CA PHE A 283 -1.47 -9.57 -16.76
C PHE A 283 -1.14 -8.43 -17.72
N ALA A 284 -0.60 -7.32 -17.23
CA ALA A 284 -0.16 -6.21 -18.07
C ALA A 284 1.01 -6.57 -18.99
N GLN A 285 1.87 -7.54 -18.61
CA GLN A 285 3.07 -7.88 -19.38
C GLN A 285 2.78 -8.25 -20.84
N ASP A 286 1.65 -8.93 -21.13
CA ASP A 286 1.27 -9.31 -22.50
C ASP A 286 1.05 -8.09 -23.40
N GLY A 287 0.51 -6.99 -22.84
CA GLY A 287 0.28 -5.74 -23.56
C GLY A 287 1.51 -4.83 -23.60
N LEU A 288 2.48 -5.04 -22.72
CA LEU A 288 3.75 -4.30 -22.66
C LEU A 288 4.86 -4.93 -23.52
N VAL A 289 4.59 -6.04 -24.22
CA VAL A 289 5.58 -6.70 -25.08
C VAL A 289 6.11 -5.77 -26.16
N ASP A 290 7.41 -5.53 -26.09
CA ASP A 290 8.22 -4.79 -27.03
C ASP A 290 9.36 -5.70 -27.56
N GLN A 291 9.51 -5.77 -28.88
CA GLN A 291 10.62 -6.53 -29.50
C GLN A 291 11.96 -5.95 -29.00
N PRO A 292 12.90 -6.75 -28.45
CA PRO A 292 13.03 -8.22 -28.53
C PRO A 292 12.62 -9.00 -27.26
N HIS A 293 12.04 -8.37 -26.23
CA HIS A 293 11.75 -9.03 -24.95
C HIS A 293 10.30 -9.53 -24.90
N ASP A 294 10.09 -10.83 -25.04
CA ASP A 294 8.76 -11.44 -25.05
C ASP A 294 8.06 -11.52 -23.67
N ARG A 295 8.68 -10.91 -22.64
CA ARG A 295 8.23 -10.85 -21.24
C ARG A 295 7.96 -12.20 -20.55
N LYS A 296 8.21 -13.35 -21.18
CA LYS A 296 7.85 -14.67 -20.59
C LYS A 296 8.63 -14.99 -19.32
N ALA A 297 9.97 -14.87 -19.36
CA ALA A 297 10.80 -15.10 -18.19
C ALA A 297 10.48 -14.09 -17.06
N TYR A 298 10.07 -12.88 -17.43
CA TYR A 298 9.69 -11.85 -16.46
C TYR A 298 8.34 -12.16 -15.81
N LYS A 299 7.36 -12.66 -16.56
CA LYS A 299 6.09 -13.16 -16.03
C LYS A 299 6.31 -14.28 -15.02
N GLU A 300 7.19 -15.24 -15.31
CA GLU A 300 7.52 -16.29 -14.34
C GLU A 300 8.19 -15.72 -13.08
N TRP A 301 9.10 -14.75 -13.20
CA TRP A 301 9.67 -14.07 -12.03
C TRP A 301 8.60 -13.36 -11.17
N ILE A 302 7.58 -12.75 -11.79
CA ILE A 302 6.45 -12.15 -11.03
C ILE A 302 5.70 -13.25 -10.27
N LEU A 303 5.44 -14.41 -10.89
CA LEU A 303 4.76 -15.54 -10.24
C LEU A 303 5.58 -16.10 -9.07
N GLU A 304 6.88 -16.29 -9.26
CA GLU A 304 7.82 -16.68 -8.19
C GLU A 304 7.79 -15.66 -7.05
N THR A 305 7.80 -14.37 -7.37
CA THR A 305 7.73 -13.30 -6.36
C THR A 305 6.41 -13.32 -5.57
N ILE A 306 5.28 -13.62 -6.22
CA ILE A 306 3.97 -13.76 -5.54
C ILE A 306 4.00 -14.95 -4.57
N GLU A 307 4.49 -16.11 -5.03
CA GLU A 307 4.60 -17.32 -4.25
C GLU A 307 5.54 -17.13 -3.04
N ASP A 308 6.74 -16.63 -3.28
CA ASP A 308 7.75 -16.39 -2.26
C ASP A 308 7.28 -15.36 -1.23
N THR A 309 6.62 -14.29 -1.66
CA THR A 309 6.12 -13.25 -0.73
C THR A 309 5.14 -13.85 0.28
N TRP A 310 4.17 -14.64 -0.18
CA TRP A 310 3.21 -15.28 0.73
C TRP A 310 3.88 -16.32 1.64
N ASN A 311 4.69 -17.21 1.07
CA ASN A 311 5.33 -18.29 1.82
C ASN A 311 6.32 -17.76 2.88
N LEU A 312 7.10 -16.73 2.53
CA LEU A 312 7.99 -16.04 3.47
C LEU A 312 7.19 -15.26 4.51
N PHE A 313 6.10 -14.59 4.13
CA PHE A 313 5.22 -13.90 5.09
C PHE A 313 4.66 -14.90 6.10
N TYR A 314 4.08 -16.01 5.64
CA TYR A 314 3.55 -17.07 6.49
C TYR A 314 4.60 -17.56 7.49
N LYS A 315 5.80 -17.89 6.99
CA LYS A 315 6.90 -18.39 7.81
C LYS A 315 7.34 -17.36 8.85
N ASN A 316 7.53 -16.11 8.44
CA ASN A 316 7.99 -15.03 9.33
C ASN A 316 6.94 -14.69 10.39
N PHE A 317 5.66 -14.61 10.01
CA PHE A 317 4.56 -14.30 10.92
C PHE A 317 4.37 -15.39 11.98
N VAL A 318 4.41 -16.67 11.58
CA VAL A 318 4.33 -17.80 12.53
C VAL A 318 5.59 -17.87 13.42
N ALA A 319 6.77 -17.52 12.89
CA ALA A 319 7.98 -17.44 13.70
C ALA A 319 7.87 -16.37 14.80
N LEU A 320 7.39 -15.17 14.46
CA LEU A 320 7.12 -14.10 15.43
C LEU A 320 6.10 -14.53 16.49
N TRP A 321 5.03 -15.23 16.08
CA TRP A 321 4.06 -15.77 17.02
C TRP A 321 4.71 -16.77 17.99
N ASN A 322 5.55 -17.67 17.51
CA ASN A 322 6.24 -18.63 18.37
C ASN A 322 7.21 -17.96 19.34
N GLU A 323 7.95 -16.95 18.87
CA GLU A 323 8.89 -16.15 19.66
C GLU A 323 8.17 -15.40 20.79
N HIS A 324 7.06 -14.74 20.47
CA HIS A 324 6.33 -13.89 21.40
C HIS A 324 5.15 -14.59 22.10
N ARG A 325 5.09 -15.94 22.05
CA ARG A 325 3.97 -16.71 22.61
C ARG A 325 3.69 -16.43 24.09
N ASN A 326 4.73 -16.07 24.85
CA ASN A 326 4.65 -15.78 26.28
C ASN A 326 4.71 -14.27 26.59
N GLY A 327 4.50 -13.41 25.58
CA GLY A 327 4.48 -11.95 25.74
C GLY A 327 3.12 -11.40 26.18
N ASP A 328 2.93 -10.09 25.97
CA ASP A 328 1.74 -9.35 26.41
C ASP A 328 0.49 -9.58 25.53
N GLY A 329 0.60 -10.38 24.47
CA GLY A 329 -0.49 -10.68 23.54
C GLY A 329 -1.59 -11.52 24.19
N GLU A 330 -2.83 -11.02 24.15
CA GLU A 330 -3.96 -11.63 24.87
C GLU A 330 -4.88 -12.48 23.98
N ALA A 331 -4.67 -12.52 22.66
CA ALA A 331 -5.54 -13.28 21.75
C ALA A 331 -5.45 -14.81 21.95
N TYR A 332 -4.25 -15.32 22.27
CA TYR A 332 -3.98 -16.76 22.41
C TYR A 332 -3.14 -17.04 23.66
N LEU A 333 -3.77 -16.95 24.83
CA LEU A 333 -3.09 -17.07 26.12
C LEU A 333 -2.36 -18.42 26.29
N PRO A 334 -1.10 -18.45 26.76
CA PRO A 334 -0.31 -19.67 26.94
C PRO A 334 -0.99 -20.75 27.79
N ALA A 335 -1.74 -20.36 28.83
CA ALA A 335 -2.44 -21.31 29.70
C ALA A 335 -3.58 -22.06 28.99
N VAL A 336 -4.16 -21.45 27.96
CA VAL A 336 -5.23 -22.04 27.12
C VAL A 336 -4.62 -22.82 25.96
N TYR A 337 -3.65 -22.22 25.26
CA TYR A 337 -2.95 -22.82 24.13
C TYR A 337 -1.65 -23.49 24.59
N ASN A 338 -1.79 -24.38 25.57
CA ASN A 338 -0.72 -24.85 26.46
C ASN A 338 0.09 -26.05 25.96
N ASN A 339 -0.18 -26.54 24.76
CA ASN A 339 0.55 -27.65 24.17
C ASN A 339 0.77 -27.44 22.66
N PRO A 340 1.78 -28.10 22.06
CA PRO A 340 2.13 -27.90 20.67
C PRO A 340 1.01 -28.23 19.67
N GLU A 341 0.13 -29.18 19.99
CA GLU A 341 -0.94 -29.62 19.09
C GLU A 341 -2.02 -28.54 18.94
N VAL A 342 -2.55 -28.02 20.06
CA VAL A 342 -3.57 -26.96 20.02
C VAL A 342 -3.00 -25.66 19.44
N GLN A 343 -1.74 -25.35 19.72
CA GLN A 343 -1.05 -24.18 19.16
C GLN A 343 -0.95 -24.29 17.63
N LEU A 344 -0.55 -25.45 17.11
CA LEU A 344 -0.44 -25.68 15.67
C LEU A 344 -1.80 -25.60 14.96
N LEU A 345 -2.87 -26.16 15.57
CA LEU A 345 -4.23 -26.07 15.03
C LEU A 345 -4.72 -24.62 14.95
N ALA A 346 -4.48 -23.84 16.02
CA ALA A 346 -4.83 -22.43 16.07
C ALA A 346 -4.10 -21.61 14.99
N GLN A 347 -2.78 -21.77 14.88
CA GLN A 347 -1.97 -21.08 13.88
C GLN A 347 -2.39 -21.44 12.45
N LYS A 348 -2.61 -22.73 12.16
CA LYS A 348 -3.10 -23.17 10.83
C LYS A 348 -4.43 -22.52 10.49
N ARG A 349 -5.42 -22.59 11.39
CA ARG A 349 -6.75 -22.00 11.16
C ARG A 349 -6.68 -20.49 10.95
N TYR A 350 -5.86 -19.79 11.75
CA TYR A 350 -5.64 -18.35 11.63
C TYR A 350 -5.03 -18.00 10.27
N MET A 351 -3.96 -18.68 9.88
CA MET A 351 -3.26 -18.38 8.63
C MET A 351 -4.08 -18.75 7.39
N THR A 352 -4.88 -19.81 7.43
CA THR A 352 -5.84 -20.13 6.36
C THR A 352 -6.88 -19.02 6.20
N GLN A 353 -7.45 -18.51 7.29
CA GLN A 353 -8.40 -17.41 7.21
C GLN A 353 -7.74 -16.13 6.67
N LEU A 354 -6.54 -15.81 7.16
CA LEU A 354 -5.78 -14.65 6.69
C LEU A 354 -5.42 -14.76 5.20
N PHE A 355 -5.10 -15.96 4.72
CA PHE A 355 -4.88 -16.22 3.30
C PHE A 355 -6.11 -15.90 2.46
N HIS A 356 -7.27 -16.44 2.85
CA HIS A 356 -8.53 -16.20 2.15
C HIS A 356 -8.94 -14.73 2.19
N ASP A 357 -8.75 -14.04 3.32
CA ASP A 357 -9.00 -12.61 3.41
C ASP A 357 -8.08 -11.83 2.46
N SER A 358 -6.80 -12.20 2.40
CA SER A 358 -5.80 -11.57 1.52
C SER A 358 -6.18 -11.73 0.04
N LEU A 359 -6.59 -12.93 -0.37
CA LEU A 359 -7.08 -13.16 -1.72
C LEU A 359 -8.33 -12.34 -2.04
N GLY A 360 -9.28 -12.24 -1.10
CA GLY A 360 -10.51 -11.48 -1.29
C GLY A 360 -10.25 -9.98 -1.47
N PHE A 361 -9.47 -9.38 -0.57
CA PHE A 361 -9.11 -7.96 -0.69
C PHE A 361 -8.22 -7.69 -1.90
N GLY A 362 -7.31 -8.61 -2.24
CA GLY A 362 -6.51 -8.51 -3.46
C GLY A 362 -7.37 -8.49 -4.72
N ALA A 363 -8.34 -9.41 -4.82
CA ALA A 363 -9.29 -9.43 -5.92
C ALA A 363 -10.16 -8.16 -5.99
N ALA A 364 -10.64 -7.65 -4.84
CA ALA A 364 -11.38 -6.39 -4.79
C ALA A 364 -10.52 -5.19 -5.28
N LYS A 365 -9.25 -5.14 -4.88
CA LYS A 365 -8.28 -4.14 -5.37
C LYS A 365 -8.02 -4.32 -6.87
N MET A 366 -7.94 -5.53 -7.40
CA MET A 366 -7.80 -5.75 -8.84
C MET A 366 -9.00 -5.21 -9.61
N ILE A 367 -10.23 -5.60 -9.21
CA ILE A 367 -11.48 -5.17 -9.86
C ILE A 367 -11.57 -3.63 -9.90
N ARG A 368 -11.37 -2.96 -8.77
CA ARG A 368 -11.51 -1.49 -8.70
C ARG A 368 -10.48 -0.73 -9.51
N ARG A 369 -9.34 -1.34 -9.86
CA ARG A 369 -8.30 -0.74 -10.72
C ARG A 369 -8.62 -0.83 -12.21
N ILE A 370 -9.58 -1.67 -12.60
CA ILE A 370 -9.94 -1.91 -14.01
C ILE A 370 -11.22 -1.15 -14.40
N VAL A 371 -12.17 -1.01 -13.48
CA VAL A 371 -13.48 -0.39 -13.76
C VAL A 371 -13.83 0.79 -12.85
N GLY A 372 -12.92 1.16 -11.95
CA GLY A 372 -13.14 2.23 -10.97
C GLY A 372 -12.46 3.54 -11.37
N VAL A 373 -12.52 4.53 -10.49
CA VAL A 373 -11.99 5.88 -10.78
C VAL A 373 -10.47 5.94 -10.96
N ALA A 374 -9.72 5.12 -10.23
CA ALA A 374 -8.26 5.22 -10.15
C ALA A 374 -7.60 3.96 -10.69
N HIS A 375 -7.13 4.05 -11.94
CA HIS A 375 -6.46 2.97 -12.67
C HIS A 375 -5.00 2.76 -12.22
N VAL A 376 -4.31 1.81 -12.85
CA VAL A 376 -2.88 1.56 -12.64
C VAL A 376 -2.07 1.81 -13.90
N GLU A 377 -0.87 2.35 -13.72
CA GLU A 377 0.06 2.66 -14.82
C GLU A 377 0.36 1.43 -15.69
N ASP A 378 0.34 0.21 -15.12
CA ASP A 378 0.63 -1.04 -15.84
C ASP A 378 -0.26 -1.24 -17.07
N PHE A 379 -1.55 -0.87 -16.97
CA PHE A 379 -2.47 -0.94 -18.09
C PHE A 379 -2.53 0.38 -18.86
N GLU A 380 -2.56 1.52 -18.17
CA GLU A 380 -2.68 2.83 -18.81
C GLU A 380 -1.48 3.15 -19.73
N SER A 381 -0.30 2.59 -19.47
CA SER A 381 0.87 2.74 -20.34
C SER A 381 0.80 1.91 -21.63
N ILE A 382 -0.11 0.94 -21.74
CA ILE A 382 -0.33 0.16 -22.97
C ILE A 382 -1.10 1.01 -23.96
N THR A 383 -0.43 1.58 -24.97
CA THR A 383 -1.04 2.56 -25.89
C THR A 383 -2.14 1.98 -26.79
N ASP A 384 -2.06 0.69 -27.13
CA ASP A 384 -3.08 -0.02 -27.92
C ASP A 384 -4.26 -0.42 -27.04
N ALA A 385 -5.41 0.24 -27.24
CA ALA A 385 -6.62 0.01 -26.45
C ALA A 385 -7.17 -1.43 -26.54
N VAL A 386 -6.98 -2.12 -27.67
CA VAL A 386 -7.43 -3.52 -27.82
C VAL A 386 -6.56 -4.44 -26.99
N LYS A 387 -5.23 -4.25 -27.03
CA LYS A 387 -4.29 -5.01 -26.20
C LYS A 387 -4.48 -4.73 -24.72
N ARG A 388 -4.70 -3.46 -24.36
CA ARG A 388 -5.00 -3.04 -23.00
C ARG A 388 -6.25 -3.74 -22.47
N ALA A 389 -7.37 -3.62 -23.19
CA ALA A 389 -8.64 -4.25 -22.80
C ALA A 389 -8.53 -5.78 -22.72
N SER A 390 -7.76 -6.42 -23.60
CA SER A 390 -7.49 -7.86 -23.52
C SER A 390 -6.78 -8.25 -22.21
N SER A 391 -5.74 -7.49 -21.84
CA SER A 391 -4.97 -7.70 -20.61
C SER A 391 -5.82 -7.44 -19.36
N GLU A 392 -6.57 -6.34 -19.36
CA GLU A 392 -7.52 -5.97 -18.31
C GLU A 392 -8.62 -7.03 -18.14
N ARG A 393 -9.19 -7.55 -19.23
CA ARG A 393 -10.23 -8.60 -19.17
C ARG A 393 -9.73 -9.87 -18.51
N LYS A 394 -8.51 -10.32 -18.83
CA LYS A 394 -7.89 -11.49 -18.18
C LYS A 394 -7.75 -11.27 -16.67
N ALA A 395 -7.19 -10.12 -16.27
CA ALA A 395 -7.04 -9.75 -14.87
C ALA A 395 -8.39 -9.67 -14.15
N LEU A 396 -9.40 -9.06 -14.77
CA LEU A 396 -10.74 -8.94 -14.22
C LEU A 396 -11.41 -10.31 -14.04
N ASN A 397 -11.25 -11.21 -15.00
CA ASN A 397 -11.83 -12.55 -14.90
C ASN A 397 -11.19 -13.39 -13.79
N LEU A 398 -9.86 -13.34 -13.64
CA LEU A 398 -9.20 -13.95 -12.49
C LEU A 398 -9.71 -13.33 -11.18
N ALA A 399 -9.76 -12.01 -11.09
CA ALA A 399 -10.19 -11.33 -9.87
C ALA A 399 -11.64 -11.69 -9.49
N LYS A 400 -12.56 -11.77 -10.45
CA LYS A 400 -13.94 -12.23 -10.22
C LYS A 400 -13.99 -13.68 -9.71
N MET A 401 -13.14 -14.57 -10.25
CA MET A 401 -13.04 -15.96 -9.77
C MET A 401 -12.50 -16.00 -8.34
N ILE A 402 -11.35 -15.36 -8.08
CA ILE A 402 -10.75 -15.35 -6.74
C ILE A 402 -11.73 -14.75 -5.73
N LEU A 403 -12.39 -13.64 -6.05
CA LEU A 403 -13.34 -13.03 -5.12
C LEU A 403 -14.47 -14.00 -4.75
N LYS A 404 -14.97 -14.82 -5.68
CA LYS A 404 -16.04 -15.78 -5.39
C LYS A 404 -15.56 -17.08 -4.75
N ASP A 405 -14.41 -17.58 -5.19
CA ASP A 405 -13.98 -18.95 -4.93
C ASP A 405 -12.73 -19.03 -4.03
N ARG A 406 -12.29 -17.91 -3.42
CA ARG A 406 -11.04 -17.84 -2.63
C ARG A 406 -10.89 -18.91 -1.55
N THR A 407 -12.00 -19.36 -0.96
CA THR A 407 -11.99 -20.38 0.10
C THR A 407 -11.62 -21.78 -0.40
N ASN A 408 -11.65 -21.99 -1.72
CA ASN A 408 -11.26 -23.27 -2.33
C ASN A 408 -9.73 -23.41 -2.42
N PHE A 409 -8.98 -22.30 -2.43
CA PHE A 409 -7.52 -22.33 -2.47
C PHE A 409 -6.94 -22.75 -1.12
N GLN A 410 -6.08 -23.76 -1.14
CA GLN A 410 -5.36 -24.29 0.03
C GLN A 410 -3.95 -23.69 0.17
N GLY A 411 -3.42 -23.08 -0.90
CA GLY A 411 -2.09 -22.51 -0.94
C GLY A 411 -1.90 -21.54 -2.11
N ILE A 412 -0.85 -20.73 -2.05
CA ILE A 412 -0.52 -19.71 -3.07
C ILE A 412 -0.10 -20.35 -4.40
N ASP A 413 0.43 -21.57 -4.39
CA ASP A 413 0.78 -22.38 -5.56
C ASP A 413 -0.45 -22.66 -6.44
N GLN A 414 -1.62 -22.87 -5.82
CA GLN A 414 -2.87 -23.07 -6.55
C GLN A 414 -3.37 -21.78 -7.19
N VAL A 415 -3.12 -20.63 -6.56
CA VAL A 415 -3.43 -19.30 -7.13
C VAL A 415 -2.49 -18.99 -8.29
N VAL A 416 -1.19 -19.25 -8.16
CA VAL A 416 -0.21 -19.15 -9.25
C VAL A 416 -0.59 -20.07 -10.41
N SER A 417 -1.03 -21.28 -10.12
CA SER A 417 -1.53 -22.22 -11.13
C SER A 417 -2.79 -21.69 -11.83
N ALA A 418 -3.71 -21.06 -11.10
CA ALA A 418 -4.89 -20.42 -11.68
C ALA A 418 -4.52 -19.20 -12.55
N ILE A 419 -3.55 -18.38 -12.14
CA ILE A 419 -3.05 -17.25 -12.94
C ILE A 419 -2.54 -17.72 -14.31
N ARG A 420 -1.79 -18.84 -14.36
CA ARG A 420 -1.26 -19.41 -15.62
C ARG A 420 -2.34 -19.91 -16.59
N GLN A 421 -3.57 -20.13 -16.14
CA GLN A 421 -4.67 -20.63 -16.99
C GLN A 421 -5.39 -19.50 -17.78
N PHE A 422 -5.12 -18.24 -17.46
CA PHE A 422 -5.62 -17.05 -18.17
C PHE A 422 -4.54 -16.43 -19.08
#